data_AF-A0A7W1P701-F1
#
_entry.id   AF-A0A7W1P701-F1
#
_cell.length_a   1.000
_cell.length_b   1.000
_cell.length_c   1.000
_cell.angle_alpha   90.00
_cell.angle_beta   90.00
_cell.angle_gamma   90.00
#
_symmetry.space_group_name_H-M   'P 1'
#
loop_
_entity.id
_entity.type
_entity.pdbx_description
1 polymer ?
#
loop_
_entity_poly.entity_id
_entity_poly.type
_entity_poly.pdbx_seq_one_letter_code
_entity_poly.pdbx_strand_id
1 'polypeptide(L)'
;DPLGLLLRLSIALPLLVGGAFAGYGHIQTFGVPAPVLIALALLLLLNVGVRFAGVGIMALMLWFSFQSFDLGRSLIANMNAFKREFAFFAVGLVLALVGGGRSFSIVRIREGWQNLIRPGRAVALPGREVSSTTREAG
;
A
#
# COMPACT_ATOMS: atom_id res chain seq x y z
N ASP A 1 -0.98 -6.48 -11.75
CA ASP A 1 -2.03 -6.50 -10.71
C ASP A 1 -1.63 -7.09 -9.35
N PRO A 2 -1.22 -8.36 -9.21
CA PRO A 2 -0.87 -8.93 -7.91
C PRO A 2 0.34 -8.25 -7.23
N LEU A 3 1.32 -7.81 -8.02
CA LEU A 3 2.49 -7.09 -7.50
C LEU A 3 2.15 -5.74 -6.84
N GLY A 4 1.15 -5.00 -7.36
CA GLY A 4 0.73 -3.73 -6.77
C GLY A 4 0.01 -3.90 -5.43
N LEU A 5 -0.77 -4.99 -5.30
CA LEU A 5 -1.37 -5.39 -4.03
C LEU A 5 -0.29 -5.77 -3.01
N LEU A 6 0.69 -6.57 -3.45
CA LEU A 6 1.80 -6.99 -2.60
C LEU A 6 2.59 -5.79 -2.09
N LEU A 7 2.87 -4.81 -2.96
CA LEU A 7 3.56 -3.57 -2.62
C LEU A 7 2.79 -2.72 -1.60
N ARG A 8 1.46 -2.65 -1.71
CA ARG A 8 0.61 -1.96 -0.73
C ARG A 8 0.62 -2.66 0.62
N LEU A 9 0.45 -3.98 0.62
CA LEU A 9 0.45 -4.78 1.85
C LEU A 9 1.80 -4.74 2.56
N SER A 10 2.90 -4.84 1.81
CA SER A 10 4.25 -4.83 2.38
C SER A 10 4.57 -3.53 3.10
N ILE A 11 3.95 -2.41 2.74
CA ILE A 11 4.15 -1.12 3.42
C ILE A 11 3.02 -0.76 4.39
N ALA A 12 1.78 -1.15 4.12
CA ALA A 12 0.65 -0.87 5.01
C ALA A 12 0.78 -1.62 6.33
N LEU A 13 1.27 -2.87 6.32
CA LEU A 13 1.50 -3.65 7.55
C LEU A 13 2.52 -2.97 8.49
N PRO A 14 3.75 -2.62 8.03
CA PRO A 14 4.69 -1.89 8.86
C PRO A 14 4.18 -0.54 9.38
N LEU A 15 3.42 0.21 8.58
CA LEU A 15 2.83 1.47 9.02
C LEU A 15 1.76 1.26 10.10
N LEU A 16 0.93 0.23 9.95
CA LEU A 16 -0.13 -0.11 10.90
C LEU A 16 0.45 -0.64 12.21
N VAL A 17 1.48 -1.48 12.16
CA VAL A 17 2.24 -1.93 13.34
C VAL A 17 2.96 -0.74 13.99
N GLY A 18 3.64 0.09 13.20
CA GLY A 18 4.33 1.28 13.71
C GLY A 18 3.39 2.29 14.38
N GLY A 19 2.16 2.43 13.89
CA GLY A 19 1.12 3.25 14.50
C GLY A 19 0.47 2.62 15.72
N ALA A 20 0.13 1.33 15.66
CA ALA A 20 -0.49 0.62 16.78
C ALA A 20 0.41 0.53 18.01
N PHE A 21 1.73 0.44 17.79
CA PHE A 21 2.74 0.37 18.85
C PHE A 21 3.46 1.70 19.10
N ALA A 22 2.91 2.83 18.65
CA ALA A 22 3.48 4.14 18.95
C ALA A 22 3.50 4.39 20.48
N GLY A 23 4.68 4.67 21.02
CA GLY A 23 4.88 4.87 22.46
C GLY A 23 5.54 3.70 23.19
N TYR A 24 5.73 2.54 22.54
CA TYR A 24 6.50 1.43 23.11
C TYR A 24 8.00 1.56 22.79
N GLY A 25 8.83 1.65 23.85
CA GLY A 25 10.27 1.91 23.72
C GLY A 25 11.11 0.76 23.13
N HIS A 26 10.53 -0.40 22.87
CA HIS A 26 11.25 -1.57 22.31
C HIS A 26 10.91 -1.86 20.85
N ILE A 27 9.96 -1.14 20.26
CA ILE A 27 9.56 -1.33 18.86
C ILE A 27 10.06 -0.13 18.07
N GLN A 28 10.80 -0.38 17.00
CA GLN A 28 11.27 0.69 16.13
C GLN A 28 10.09 1.30 15.39
N THR A 29 9.60 2.43 15.90
CA THR A 29 8.53 3.22 15.29
C THR A 29 9.12 4.33 14.44
N PHE A 30 8.29 4.92 13.58
CA PHE A 30 8.71 5.95 12.63
C PHE A 30 8.79 7.36 13.23
N GLY A 31 8.83 7.52 14.56
CA GLY A 31 8.87 8.82 15.25
C GLY A 31 7.78 9.81 14.83
N VAL A 32 6.71 9.32 14.21
CA VAL A 32 5.59 10.08 13.67
C VAL A 32 4.37 9.78 14.53
N PRO A 33 3.48 10.77 14.77
CA PRO A 33 2.24 10.54 15.48
C PRO A 33 1.43 9.37 14.91
N ALA A 34 1.07 8.42 15.77
CA ALA A 34 0.31 7.20 15.46
C ALA A 34 -0.87 7.40 14.49
N PRO A 35 -1.73 8.43 14.67
CA PRO A 35 -2.87 8.63 13.79
C PRO A 35 -2.50 8.80 12.32
N VAL A 36 -1.36 9.44 12.03
CA VAL A 36 -0.89 9.67 10.66
C VAL A 36 -0.47 8.36 10.00
N LEU A 37 0.27 7.52 10.73
CA LEU A 37 0.71 6.21 10.24
C LEU A 37 -0.49 5.29 9.97
N ILE A 38 -1.45 5.27 10.89
CA ILE A 38 -2.68 4.47 10.77
C ILE A 38 -3.52 4.97 9.59
N ALA A 39 -3.70 6.28 9.44
CA ALA A 39 -4.46 6.85 8.33
C ALA A 39 -3.85 6.49 6.96
N LEU A 40 -2.52 6.62 6.81
CA LEU A 40 -1.82 6.23 5.59
C LEU A 40 -1.93 4.72 5.31
N ALA A 41 -1.81 3.89 6.34
CA ALA A 41 -1.98 2.44 6.22
C ALA A 41 -3.40 2.08 5.74
N LEU A 42 -4.43 2.72 6.30
CA LEU A 42 -5.82 2.49 5.90
C LEU A 42 -6.11 2.97 4.48
N LEU A 43 -5.60 4.14 4.07
CA LEU A 43 -5.74 4.63 2.69
C LEU A 43 -5.15 3.62 1.69
N LEU A 44 -3.97 3.08 2.01
CA LEU A 44 -3.35 2.04 1.21
C LEU A 44 -4.13 0.72 1.24
N LEU A 45 -4.65 0.27 2.38
CA LEU A 45 -5.44 -0.96 2.47
C LEU A 45 -6.76 -0.86 1.69
N LEU A 46 -7.44 0.27 1.78
CA LEU A 46 -8.73 0.51 1.13
C LEU A 46 -8.59 0.85 -0.37
N ASN A 47 -7.37 1.00 -0.87
CA ASN A 47 -7.08 1.42 -2.25
C ASN A 47 -7.67 2.80 -2.58
N VAL A 48 -7.72 3.70 -1.60
CA VAL A 48 -8.28 5.06 -1.76
C VAL A 48 -7.14 6.06 -1.82
N GLY A 49 -7.05 6.79 -2.93
CA GLY A 49 -6.05 7.85 -3.07
C GLY A 49 -4.59 7.35 -2.99
N VAL A 50 -4.30 6.14 -3.46
CA VAL A 50 -2.97 5.49 -3.31
C VAL A 50 -1.81 6.34 -3.79
N ARG A 51 -2.00 7.15 -4.84
CA ARG A 51 -0.96 8.08 -5.32
C ARG A 51 -0.64 9.17 -4.29
N PHE A 52 -1.67 9.76 -3.70
CA PHE A 52 -1.53 10.76 -2.64
C PHE A 52 -0.94 10.14 -1.37
N ALA A 53 -1.36 8.92 -1.02
CA ALA A 53 -0.77 8.17 0.09
C ALA A 53 0.72 7.87 -0.15
N GLY A 54 1.10 7.53 -1.39
CA GLY A 54 2.50 7.33 -1.79
C GLY A 54 3.34 8.61 -1.62
N VAL A 55 2.83 9.76 -2.07
CA VAL A 55 3.48 11.07 -1.85
C VAL A 55 3.58 11.39 -0.36
N GLY A 56 2.52 11.12 0.40
CA GLY A 56 2.51 11.31 1.85
C GLY A 56 3.59 10.48 2.56
N ILE A 57 3.75 9.21 2.17
CA ILE A 57 4.81 8.34 2.69
C ILE A 57 6.19 8.89 2.34
N MET A 58 6.39 9.34 1.10
CA MET A 58 7.67 9.94 0.70
C MET A 58 7.99 11.18 1.55
N ALA A 59 7.04 12.09 1.71
CA ALA A 59 7.21 13.29 2.51
C ALA A 59 7.51 12.96 3.99
N LEU A 60 6.81 11.94 4.53
CA LEU A 60 6.99 11.48 5.89
C LEU A 60 8.39 10.89 6.12
N MET A 61 8.87 10.06 5.19
CA MET A 61 10.21 9.47 5.27
C MET A 61 11.27 10.55 5.15
N LEU A 62 11.10 11.51 4.23
CA LEU A 62 12.04 12.62 4.07
C LEU A 62 12.12 13.48 5.34
N TRP A 63 10.97 13.84 5.91
CA TRP A 63 10.89 14.56 7.16
C TRP A 63 11.59 13.80 8.31
N PHE A 64 11.32 12.51 8.42
CA PHE A 64 11.92 11.67 9.46
C PHE A 64 13.44 11.51 9.29
N SER A 65 13.93 11.39 8.06
CA SER A 65 15.38 11.38 7.77
C SER A 65 16.08 12.65 8.23
N PHE A 66 15.45 13.82 8.06
CA PHE A 66 16.01 15.08 8.54
C PHE A 66 16.05 15.17 10.07
N GLN A 67 15.04 14.64 10.77
CA GLN A 67 15.02 14.63 12.24
C GLN A 67 15.97 13.60 12.85
N SER A 68 16.20 12.48 12.18
CA SER A 68 17.09 11.41 12.66
C SER A 68 18.58 11.69 12.41
N PHE A 69 18.93 12.80 11.76
CA PHE A 69 20.32 13.13 11.43
C PHE A 69 21.05 13.66 12.67
N ASP A 70 21.80 12.79 13.33
CA ASP A 70 22.59 13.10 14.51
C ASP A 70 24.09 13.10 14.16
N LEU A 71 24.74 14.27 14.30
CA LEU A 71 26.17 14.46 14.03
C LEU A 71 27.06 13.78 15.08
N GLY A 72 26.50 13.37 16.23
CA GLY A 72 27.20 12.64 17.28
C GLY A 72 27.26 11.13 17.07
N ARG A 73 26.52 10.58 16.11
CA ARG A 73 26.53 9.14 15.77
C ARG A 73 27.56 8.83 14.68
N SER A 74 28.07 7.61 14.69
CA SER A 74 28.95 7.15 13.62
C SER A 74 28.22 7.16 12.26
N LEU A 75 28.95 7.48 11.20
CA LEU A 75 28.43 7.47 9.82
C LEU A 75 27.72 6.14 9.48
N ILE A 76 28.24 5.02 9.99
CA ILE A 76 27.68 3.68 9.77
C ILE A 76 26.30 3.54 10.42
N ALA A 77 26.12 4.08 11.64
CA ALA A 77 24.83 4.03 12.32
C ALA A 77 23.76 4.87 11.58
N ASN A 78 24.15 6.03 11.07
CA ASN A 78 23.26 6.89 10.27
C ASN A 78 22.89 6.24 8.93
N MET A 79 23.83 5.61 8.24
CA MET A 79 23.54 4.88 6.99
C MET A 79 22.57 3.71 7.18
N ASN A 80 22.63 3.01 8.32
CA ASN A 80 21.71 1.92 8.59
C ASN A 80 20.27 2.40 8.80
N ALA A 81 20.08 3.51 9.52
CA ALA A 81 18.77 4.15 9.67
C ALA A 81 18.24 4.66 8.32
N PHE A 82 19.11 5.30 7.54
CA PHE A 82 18.78 5.81 6.21
C PHE A 82 18.37 4.71 5.23
N LYS A 83 19.01 3.53 5.27
CA LYS A 83 18.67 2.39 4.40
C LYS A 83 17.21 1.96 4.54
N ARG A 84 16.68 1.97 5.77
CA ARG A 84 15.28 1.67 6.04
C ARG A 84 14.39 2.73 5.40
N GLU A 85 14.64 4.01 5.67
CA GLU A 85 13.85 5.12 5.14
C GLU A 85 13.85 5.18 3.62
N PHE A 86 14.99 4.90 2.99
CA PHE A 86 15.12 4.83 1.55
C PHE A 86 14.23 3.74 0.93
N ALA A 87 14.09 2.58 1.59
CA ALA A 87 13.20 1.52 1.12
C ALA A 87 11.72 1.98 1.11
N PHE A 88 11.27 2.63 2.19
CA PHE A 88 9.91 3.18 2.26
C PHE A 88 9.69 4.32 1.25
N PHE A 89 10.70 5.17 1.04
CA PHE A 89 10.66 6.22 0.03
C PHE A 89 10.55 5.66 -1.39
N ALA A 90 11.36 4.64 -1.74
CA ALA A 90 11.32 4.01 -3.05
C ALA A 90 9.96 3.36 -3.34
N VAL A 91 9.37 2.69 -2.34
CA VAL A 91 8.01 2.14 -2.47
C VAL A 91 6.97 3.26 -2.62
N GLY A 92 7.08 4.33 -1.84
CA GLY A 92 6.22 5.52 -1.96
C GLY A 92 6.28 6.15 -3.37
N LEU A 93 7.48 6.23 -3.95
CA LEU A 93 7.69 6.72 -5.31
C LEU A 93 7.02 5.82 -6.35
N VAL A 94 7.16 4.50 -6.21
CA VAL A 94 6.48 3.54 -7.09
C VAL A 94 4.96 3.68 -6.97
N LEU A 95 4.42 3.81 -5.75
CA LEU A 95 2.98 4.02 -5.52
C LEU A 95 2.48 5.36 -6.08
N ALA A 96 3.29 6.42 -6.01
CA ALA A 96 2.96 7.73 -6.55
C ALA A 96 2.89 7.72 -8.09
N LEU A 97 3.87 7.09 -8.74
CA LEU A 97 3.98 7.07 -10.20
C LEU A 97 3.06 6.02 -10.84
N VAL A 98 3.14 4.78 -10.38
CA VAL A 98 2.48 3.63 -11.00
C VAL A 98 1.10 3.37 -10.39
N GLY A 99 0.89 3.75 -9.13
CA GLY A 99 -0.31 3.43 -8.37
C GLY A 99 -0.27 2.04 -7.72
N GLY A 100 -1.35 1.69 -7.02
CA GLY A 100 -1.45 0.48 -6.19
C GLY A 100 -2.03 -0.77 -6.86
N GLY A 101 -2.28 -0.73 -8.16
CA GLY A 101 -3.05 -1.77 -8.87
C GLY A 101 -4.57 -1.72 -8.60
N ARG A 102 -5.35 -2.32 -9.50
CA ARG A 102 -6.84 -2.30 -9.46
C ARG A 102 -7.47 -3.48 -8.72
N SER A 103 -6.66 -4.43 -8.25
CA SER A 103 -7.14 -5.60 -7.50
C SER A 103 -7.47 -5.24 -6.05
N PHE A 104 -8.59 -5.75 -5.53
CA PHE A 104 -9.13 -5.44 -4.20
C PHE A 104 -9.42 -3.94 -3.98
N SER A 105 -10.01 -3.28 -4.98
CA SER A 105 -10.76 -2.03 -4.72
C SER A 105 -12.12 -2.39 -4.10
N ILE A 106 -12.62 -1.57 -3.17
CA ILE A 106 -13.92 -1.77 -2.50
C ILE A 106 -15.07 -1.96 -3.51
N VAL A 107 -14.95 -1.31 -4.67
CA VAL A 107 -15.85 -1.43 -5.81
C VAL A 107 -15.93 -2.88 -6.31
N ARG A 108 -14.78 -3.54 -6.47
CA ARG A 108 -14.70 -4.90 -6.99
C ARG A 108 -15.14 -5.95 -5.96
N ILE A 109 -14.89 -5.71 -4.66
CA ILE A 109 -15.40 -6.57 -3.59
C ILE A 109 -16.94 -6.51 -3.57
N ARG A 110 -17.51 -5.30 -3.67
CA ARG A 110 -18.97 -5.12 -3.77
C ARG A 110 -19.56 -5.84 -4.99
N GLU A 111 -18.91 -5.75 -6.15
CA GLU A 111 -19.33 -6.46 -7.37
C GLU A 111 -19.24 -7.98 -7.23
N GLY A 112 -18.18 -8.50 -6.61
CA GLY A 112 -18.03 -9.93 -6.32
C GLY A 112 -19.13 -10.46 -5.40
N TRP A 113 -19.45 -9.70 -4.34
CA TRP A 113 -20.56 -10.03 -3.44
C TRP A 113 -21.92 -9.99 -4.14
N GLN A 114 -22.16 -9.03 -5.03
CA GLN A 114 -23.41 -8.96 -5.80
C GLN A 114 -23.58 -10.14 -6.77
N ASN A 115 -22.50 -10.60 -7.39
CA ASN A 115 -22.51 -11.75 -8.30
C ASN A 115 -22.76 -13.08 -7.56
N LEU A 116 -22.31 -13.20 -6.30
CA LEU A 116 -22.56 -14.38 -5.48
C LEU A 116 -24.04 -14.48 -5.06
N ILE A 117 -24.68 -13.34 -4.77
CA ILE A 117 -26.07 -13.27 -4.31
C ILE A 117 -27.08 -13.37 -5.47
N ARG A 118 -26.69 -12.98 -6.69
CA ARG A 118 -27.53 -13.09 -7.89
C ARG A 118 -26.73 -13.69 -9.06
N PRO A 119 -26.58 -15.03 -9.11
CA PRO A 119 -25.94 -15.70 -10.23
C PRO A 119 -26.86 -15.60 -11.46
N GLY A 120 -26.65 -14.59 -12.30
CA GLY A 120 -27.50 -14.37 -13.47
C GLY A 120 -27.22 -13.09 -14.27
N ARG A 121 -26.50 -12.12 -13.70
CA ARG A 121 -25.90 -11.03 -14.51
C ARG A 121 -24.44 -11.32 -14.72
N ALA A 122 -24.12 -11.98 -15.82
CA ALA A 122 -22.77 -11.97 -16.37
C ALA A 122 -22.44 -10.52 -16.76
N VAL A 123 -21.89 -9.74 -15.82
CA VAL A 123 -21.22 -8.50 -16.16
C VAL A 123 -19.95 -8.93 -16.89
N ALA A 124 -19.89 -8.65 -18.19
CA ALA A 124 -18.73 -8.92 -19.02
C ALA A 124 -17.50 -8.31 -18.36
N LEU A 125 -16.64 -9.18 -17.82
CA LEU A 125 -15.38 -8.75 -17.24
C LEU A 125 -14.51 -8.27 -18.40
N PRO A 126 -14.12 -6.98 -18.47
CA PRO A 126 -13.24 -6.50 -19.54
C PRO A 126 -11.91 -7.25 -19.40
N GLY A 127 -11.58 -8.07 -20.40
CA GLY A 127 -10.34 -8.84 -20.46
C GLY A 127 -10.46 -10.35 -20.25
N ARG A 128 -11.68 -10.92 -20.17
CA ARG A 128 -11.88 -12.35 -20.43
C ARG A 128 -12.70 -12.48 -21.70
N GLU A 129 -12.03 -12.71 -22.82
CA GLU A 129 -12.70 -13.31 -23.97
C GLU A 129 -13.24 -14.65 -23.50
N VAL A 130 -14.54 -14.68 -23.25
CA VAL A 130 -15.27 -15.93 -23.12
C VAL A 130 -15.26 -16.49 -24.52
N SER A 131 -14.36 -17.43 -24.79
CA SER A 131 -14.42 -18.29 -25.97
C SER A 131 -15.67 -19.16 -25.84
N SER A 132 -16.83 -18.56 -26.07
CA SER A 132 -18.08 -19.26 -26.30
C SER A 132 -18.04 -19.78 -27.73
N THR A 133 -17.29 -20.83 -27.99
CA THR A 133 -17.68 -21.79 -29.02
C THR A 133 -18.83 -22.61 -28.45
N THR A 134 -19.98 -21.95 -28.43
CA THR A 134 -21.28 -22.59 -28.40
C THR A 134 -21.35 -23.55 -29.58
N ARG A 135 -21.90 -24.72 -29.27
CA ARG A 135 -22.48 -25.73 -30.17
C ARG A 135 -23.13 -25.15 -31.43
N GLU A 136 -23.35 -26.08 -32.37
CA GLU A 136 -24.26 -26.11 -33.54
C GLU A 136 -23.41 -26.33 -34.80
N ALA A 137 -23.59 -27.35 -35.66
CA ALA A 137 -24.60 -28.38 -35.81
C ALA A 137 -24.01 -29.46 -36.76
N GLY A 138 -24.49 -30.70 -36.66
CA GLY A 138 -24.12 -31.81 -37.57
C GLY A 138 -24.02 -33.15 -36.85
#